data_AF-A0A842W5X1-F1
#
_entry.id   AF-A0A842W5X1-F1
#
_cell.length_a   1.000
_cell.length_b   1.000
_cell.length_c   1.000
_cell.angle_alpha   90.00
_cell.angle_beta   90.00
_cell.angle_gamma   90.00
#
_symmetry.space_group_name_H-M   'P 1'
#
loop_
_entity.id
_entity.type
_entity.pdbx_description
1 polymer ?
#
loop_
_entity_poly.entity_id
_entity_poly.type
_entity_poly.pdbx_seq_one_letter_code
_entity_poly.pdbx_strand_id
1 'polypeptide(L)'
;MPKKKVDDWEDDYYDDEADEVLEEYFSEEPFKCRVCGKEVTVEDGDDYVKICDECAENYNMDKLWNDYDVGKLTDEDLAKVDLEKYRLEE
;
A
#
# COMPACT_ATOMS: atom_id res chain seq x y z
N MET A 1 -52.60 -36.94 7.13
CA MET A 1 -51.22 -36.52 7.48
C MET A 1 -50.73 -35.49 6.48
N PRO A 2 -50.83 -34.19 6.78
CA PRO A 2 -50.03 -33.16 6.11
C PRO A 2 -48.80 -32.81 6.97
N LYS A 3 -47.69 -32.61 6.27
CA LYS A 3 -46.31 -32.52 6.79
C LYS A 3 -46.00 -31.10 7.29
N LYS A 4 -45.16 -31.05 8.33
CA LYS A 4 -44.12 -30.03 8.65
C LYS A 4 -43.60 -29.31 7.38
N LYS A 5 -43.08 -28.09 7.37
CA LYS A 5 -42.49 -27.14 8.33
C LYS A 5 -42.21 -25.88 7.49
N VAL A 6 -42.30 -24.67 8.06
CA VAL A 6 -41.38 -23.57 7.73
C VAL A 6 -41.38 -22.62 8.93
N ASP A 7 -40.34 -22.75 9.75
CA ASP A 7 -39.74 -21.63 10.45
C ASP A 7 -39.11 -20.74 9.36
N ASP A 8 -39.37 -19.45 9.36
CA ASP A 8 -38.50 -18.48 8.69
C ASP A 8 -38.56 -17.17 9.47
N TRP A 9 -37.39 -16.81 10.01
CA TRP A 9 -37.11 -15.64 10.81
C TRP A 9 -37.32 -14.34 10.01
N GLU A 10 -38.18 -13.45 10.50
CA GLU A 10 -38.15 -12.04 10.10
C GLU A 10 -37.12 -11.32 10.99
N ASP A 11 -35.90 -11.22 10.48
CA ASP A 11 -34.82 -10.36 10.96
C ASP A 11 -34.67 -9.22 9.94
N ASP A 12 -35.52 -8.19 10.06
CA ASP A 12 -35.46 -6.97 9.24
C ASP A 12 -34.81 -5.87 10.09
N TYR A 13 -33.48 -5.90 10.09
CA TYR A 13 -32.61 -4.88 10.67
C TYR A 13 -31.68 -4.37 9.57
N TYR A 14 -31.25 -3.11 9.72
CA TYR A 14 -30.46 -2.26 8.81
C TYR A 14 -31.31 -1.27 8.00
N ASP A 15 -31.70 -0.13 8.58
CA ASP A 15 -30.89 0.96 9.17
C ASP A 15 -30.22 1.85 8.11
N ASP A 16 -30.54 3.12 8.28
CA ASP A 16 -30.59 4.23 7.34
C ASP A 16 -29.28 5.01 7.41
N GLU A 17 -28.13 4.43 7.00
CA GLU A 17 -26.85 5.16 6.95
C GLU A 17 -26.01 4.76 5.73
N ALA A 18 -26.47 5.16 4.55
CA ALA A 18 -25.78 4.94 3.27
C ALA A 18 -25.30 6.26 2.64
N ASP A 19 -24.78 7.22 3.44
CA ASP A 19 -24.35 8.52 2.92
C ASP A 19 -22.96 9.02 3.41
N GLU A 20 -22.13 8.22 4.09
CA GLU A 20 -20.80 8.71 4.58
C GLU A 20 -19.61 7.72 4.48
N VAL A 21 -19.68 6.63 3.71
CA VAL A 21 -18.57 5.63 3.65
C VAL A 21 -17.96 5.52 2.25
N LEU A 22 -17.56 6.63 1.66
CA LEU A 22 -16.89 6.66 0.35
C LEU A 22 -15.61 7.51 0.31
N GLU A 23 -15.10 7.96 1.48
CA GLU A 23 -13.81 8.66 1.60
C GLU A 23 -12.72 7.80 2.28
N GLU A 24 -13.02 6.56 2.67
CA GLU A 24 -12.13 5.74 3.53
C GLU A 24 -11.54 4.53 2.79
N TYR A 25 -11.02 4.72 1.57
CA TYR A 25 -10.29 3.65 0.85
C TYR A 25 -8.94 4.06 0.25
N PHE A 26 -8.58 5.35 0.34
CA PHE A 26 -7.23 5.84 0.06
C PHE A 26 -6.66 6.43 1.35
N SER A 27 -6.19 5.56 2.25
CA SER A 27 -5.30 6.02 3.32
C SER A 27 -3.98 6.43 2.65
N GLU A 28 -3.88 7.70 2.29
CA GLU A 28 -2.64 8.39 1.92
C GLU A 28 -1.77 8.58 3.17
N GLU A 29 -1.64 7.54 4.00
CA GLU A 29 -0.91 7.63 5.24
C GLU A 29 0.54 8.00 4.95
N PRO A 30 1.06 9.08 5.55
CA PRO A 30 2.43 9.48 5.33
C PRO A 30 3.37 8.37 5.83
N PHE A 31 4.38 8.05 5.04
CA PHE A 31 5.43 7.11 5.40
C PHE A 31 6.73 7.86 5.73
N LYS A 32 7.57 7.25 6.56
CA LYS A 32 8.87 7.80 6.89
C LYS A 32 9.92 7.33 5.89
N CYS A 33 10.49 8.26 5.12
CA CYS A 33 11.61 7.97 4.23
C CYS A 33 12.78 7.40 5.02
N ARG A 34 13.26 6.21 4.65
CA ARG A 34 14.36 5.55 5.37
C ARG A 34 15.74 6.15 5.10
N VAL A 35 15.87 6.97 4.04
CA VAL A 35 17.12 7.62 3.66
C VAL A 35 17.30 8.93 4.44
N CYS A 36 16.34 9.85 4.34
CA CYS A 36 16.44 11.16 5.01
C CYS A 36 15.70 11.23 6.35
N GLY A 37 14.83 10.26 6.66
CA GLY A 37 14.06 10.22 7.91
C GLY A 37 12.86 11.19 7.96
N LYS A 38 12.55 11.90 6.87
CA LYS A 38 11.36 12.77 6.79
C LYS A 38 10.09 11.95 6.61
N GLU A 39 8.98 12.41 7.17
CA GLU A 39 7.64 11.92 6.81
C GLU A 39 7.22 12.55 5.49
N VAL A 40 6.79 11.70 4.55
CA VAL A 40 6.37 12.06 3.20
C VAL A 40 5.13 11.25 2.85
N THR A 41 4.25 11.80 2.01
CA THR A 41 3.06 11.09 1.52
C THR A 41 3.45 10.13 0.41
N VAL A 42 2.56 9.17 0.12
CA VAL A 42 2.65 8.27 -1.05
C VAL A 42 2.66 9.02 -2.39
N GLU A 43 2.21 10.28 -2.43
CA GLU A 43 2.28 11.13 -3.62
C GLU A 43 3.68 11.72 -3.86
N ASP A 44 4.47 11.89 -2.79
CA ASP A 44 5.82 12.48 -2.77
C ASP A 44 6.93 11.43 -2.60
N GLY A 45 6.60 10.17 -2.87
CA GLY A 45 7.58 9.09 -2.90
C GLY A 45 6.95 7.71 -3.03
N ASP A 46 7.75 6.70 -2.74
CA ASP A 46 7.38 5.30 -2.93
C ASP A 46 7.29 4.57 -1.59
N ASP A 47 6.09 4.13 -1.21
CA ASP A 47 5.81 3.46 0.06
C ASP A 47 6.29 2.00 0.09
N TYR A 48 6.41 1.35 -1.07
CA TYR A 48 7.00 0.01 -1.16
C TYR A 48 8.47 0.04 -0.74
N VAL A 49 9.20 1.05 -1.22
CA VAL A 49 10.64 1.21 -0.94
C VAL A 49 10.89 2.12 0.27
N LYS A 50 9.85 2.76 0.80
CA LYS A 50 9.88 3.77 1.87
C LYS A 50 10.92 4.85 1.60
N ILE A 51 10.90 5.42 0.40
CA ILE A 51 11.83 6.45 -0.04
C ILE A 51 11.06 7.64 -0.60
N CYS A 52 11.44 8.87 -0.23
CA CYS A 52 10.87 10.07 -0.83
C CYS A 52 11.49 10.36 -2.20
N ASP A 53 10.77 11.08 -3.07
CA ASP A 53 11.26 11.44 -4.41
C ASP A 53 12.63 12.13 -4.37
N GLU A 54 12.83 13.12 -3.49
CA GLU A 54 14.13 13.81 -3.34
C GLU A 54 15.29 12.83 -3.11
N CYS A 55 15.05 11.75 -2.36
CA CYS A 55 16.07 10.73 -2.11
C CYS A 55 16.17 9.79 -3.30
N ALA A 56 15.03 9.38 -3.87
CA ALA A 56 14.95 8.50 -5.03
C ALA A 56 15.73 9.05 -6.23
N GLU A 57 15.81 10.37 -6.42
CA GLU A 57 16.65 11.02 -7.42
C GLU A 57 18.16 10.70 -7.30
N ASN A 58 18.62 10.28 -6.12
CA ASN A 58 20.02 9.86 -5.88
C ASN A 58 20.24 8.35 -6.10
N TYR A 59 19.17 7.62 -6.44
CA TYR A 59 19.20 6.18 -6.66
C TYR A 59 18.64 5.84 -8.05
N ASN A 60 19.09 4.71 -8.56
CA ASN A 60 18.67 4.16 -9.83
C ASN A 60 17.39 3.36 -9.60
N MET A 61 16.27 4.08 -9.50
CA MET A 61 14.95 3.48 -9.31
C MET A 61 14.58 2.60 -10.50
N ASP A 62 14.93 2.97 -11.73
CA ASP A 62 14.75 2.12 -12.92
C ASP A 62 15.37 0.73 -12.74
N LYS A 63 16.60 0.65 -12.22
CA LYS A 63 17.29 -0.63 -11.98
C LYS A 63 16.64 -1.40 -10.84
N LEU A 64 16.18 -0.72 -9.79
CA LEU A 64 15.47 -1.34 -8.66
C LEU A 64 14.15 -1.96 -9.12
N TRP A 65 13.34 -1.20 -9.87
CA TRP A 65 12.08 -1.69 -10.43
C TRP A 65 12.31 -2.79 -11.46
N ASN A 66 13.34 -2.68 -12.28
CA ASN A 66 13.71 -3.76 -13.18
C ASN A 66 14.12 -5.04 -12.43
N ASP A 67 14.87 -4.94 -11.33
CA ASP A 67 15.21 -6.11 -10.49
C ASP A 67 13.96 -6.72 -9.83
N TYR A 68 12.96 -5.90 -9.48
CA TYR A 68 11.65 -6.35 -9.01
C TYR A 68 10.86 -7.08 -10.12
N ASP A 69 10.75 -6.48 -11.32
CA ASP A 69 10.04 -7.06 -12.46
C ASP A 69 10.63 -8.41 -12.92
N VAL A 70 11.95 -8.58 -12.84
CA VAL A 70 12.60 -9.88 -13.16
C VAL A 70 12.54 -10.89 -12.01
N GLY A 71 11.89 -10.53 -10.88
CA GLY A 71 11.68 -11.40 -9.72
C GLY A 71 12.92 -11.60 -8.83
N LYS A 72 13.88 -10.67 -8.85
CA LYS A 72 15.01 -10.68 -7.89
C LYS A 72 14.65 -10.06 -6.55
N LEU A 73 13.62 -9.22 -6.51
CA LEU A 73 13.07 -8.60 -5.32
C LEU A 73 11.60 -8.99 -5.20
N THR A 74 11.14 -9.23 -3.98
CA THR A 74 9.71 -9.35 -3.63
C THR A 74 9.25 -8.08 -2.93
N ASP A 75 7.94 -7.91 -2.70
CA ASP A 75 7.40 -6.77 -1.94
C ASP A 75 8.04 -6.64 -0.54
N GLU A 76 8.28 -7.77 0.13
CA GLU A 76 8.97 -7.79 1.42
C GLU A 76 10.43 -7.35 1.33
N ASP A 77 11.08 -7.64 0.19
CA ASP A 77 12.44 -7.20 -0.08
C ASP A 77 12.49 -5.72 -0.44
N LEU A 78 11.52 -5.14 -1.17
CA LEU A 78 11.48 -3.71 -1.48
C LEU A 78 11.52 -2.84 -0.22
N ALA A 79 10.77 -3.24 0.83
CA ALA A 79 10.78 -2.53 2.10
C ALA A 79 12.13 -2.59 2.84
N LYS A 80 12.97 -3.60 2.53
CA LYS A 80 14.26 -3.86 3.16
C LYS A 80 15.45 -3.73 2.20
N VAL A 81 15.22 -3.38 0.94
CA VAL A 81 16.23 -3.51 -0.11
C VAL A 81 17.36 -2.54 0.19
N ASP A 82 18.58 -3.02 0.04
CA ASP A 82 19.75 -2.17 0.24
C ASP A 82 19.86 -1.18 -0.92
N LEU A 83 19.38 0.05 -0.68
CA LEU A 83 19.37 1.12 -1.68
C LEU A 83 20.77 1.53 -2.14
N GLU A 84 21.80 1.29 -1.32
CA GLU A 84 23.16 1.64 -1.70
C GLU A 84 23.65 0.91 -2.95
N LYS A 85 23.16 -0.31 -3.21
CA LYS A 85 23.41 -1.05 -4.47
C LYS A 85 22.84 -0.39 -5.71
N TYR A 86 21.87 0.49 -5.50
CA TYR A 86 21.19 1.25 -6.53
C TYR A 86 21.62 2.71 -6.51
N ARG A 87 22.56 3.13 -5.65
CA ARG A 87 23.03 4.52 -5.64
C ARG A 87 23.56 4.90 -7.03
N LEU A 88 23.12 6.04 -7.54
CA LEU A 88 23.70 6.62 -8.75
C LEU A 88 25.11 7.10 -8.37
N GLU A 89 26.12 6.42 -8.87
CA GLU A 89 27.49 6.94 -8.82
C GLU A 89 27.56 8.08 -9.86
N GLU A 90 27.85 9.30 -9.39
CA GLU A 90 28.13 10.48 -10.24
C GLU A 90 29.27 10.24 -11.23
#